data_AF-A0A925URP5-F1
#
_entry.id   AF-A0A925URP5-F1
#
_cell.length_a   1.000
_cell.length_b   1.000
_cell.length_c   1.000
_cell.angle_alpha   90.00
_cell.angle_beta   90.00
_cell.angle_gamma   90.00
#
_symmetry.space_group_name_H-M   'P 1'
#
loop_
_entity.id
_entity.type
_entity.pdbx_description
1 polymer ?
#
loop_
_entity_poly.entity_id
_entity_poly.type
_entity_poly.pdbx_seq_one_letter_code
_entity_poly.pdbx_strand_id
1 'polypeptide(L)'
;MDNENKDNQETSDKNELIGKVKSVKTIKQKYNQGKNKISRTSSKIRESVNKSIHRKTEETAERINDVLNKNSKLHNLEKLLYLDKSHLVKSDKETIFYKPTPKKIVIFESNTQGEVESVSIKEDSKIDLYVVKYTNYTPFIYPSFSDNKIPGEPYYMDENEIWYKSDNTLTICYKNNNTMAFNIVNLSDFENLAEENIVTFIKRYNFIHRSFRLTKFVEENTIDINEIIRITNKYIILQDKDANYAIYLYDHIQDNFSKMFLSKLPTIELSSFDTILTLEMSKFIMENKYPIEQFEEHNGFIEYNRVIDNRRVCVFRLKI
;
A
#
# COMPACT_ATOMS: atom_id res chain seq x y z
N MET A 1 57.18 18.39 18.04
CA MET A 1 55.96 18.82 18.75
C MET A 1 54.74 18.20 18.05
N ASP A 2 54.73 16.88 17.82
CA ASP A 2 53.72 16.24 16.96
C ASP A 2 53.12 14.94 17.55
N ASN A 3 53.36 14.64 18.83
CA ASN A 3 52.82 13.44 19.48
C ASN A 3 51.71 13.71 20.51
N GLU A 4 51.47 14.95 20.95
CA GLU A 4 50.39 15.25 21.93
C GLU A 4 49.01 15.49 21.29
N ASN A 5 48.93 15.72 19.97
CA ASN A 5 47.66 15.97 19.29
C ASN A 5 46.95 14.72 18.75
N LYS A 6 47.64 13.57 18.63
CA LYS A 6 47.00 12.30 18.20
C LYS A 6 46.29 11.59 19.35
N ASP A 7 46.85 11.62 20.56
CA ASP A 7 46.26 10.95 21.72
C ASP A 7 44.99 11.65 22.23
N ASN A 8 44.88 12.97 22.04
CA ASN A 8 43.69 13.75 22.40
C ASN A 8 42.51 13.56 21.42
N GLN A 9 42.79 13.18 20.17
CA GLN A 9 41.75 12.95 19.16
C GLN A 9 41.18 11.53 19.26
N GLU A 10 42.02 10.52 19.56
CA GLU A 10 41.58 9.15 19.82
C GLU A 10 40.74 9.01 21.12
N THR A 11 41.04 9.80 22.15
CA THR A 11 40.28 9.79 23.42
C THR A 11 38.93 10.51 23.30
N SER A 12 38.82 11.52 22.43
CA SER A 12 37.54 12.17 22.08
C SER A 12 36.62 11.21 21.33
N ASP A 13 37.13 10.49 20.32
CA ASP A 13 36.34 9.55 19.52
C ASP A 13 35.89 8.31 20.33
N LYS A 14 36.74 7.81 21.24
CA LYS A 14 36.38 6.72 22.16
C LYS A 14 35.28 7.14 23.15
N ASN A 15 35.29 8.38 23.64
CA ASN A 15 34.26 8.89 24.55
C ASN A 15 32.92 9.17 23.84
N GLU A 16 32.94 9.58 22.57
CA GLU A 16 31.74 9.74 21.75
C GLU A 16 31.09 8.39 21.39
N LEU A 17 31.90 7.34 21.16
CA LEU A 17 31.45 5.96 20.99
C LEU A 17 30.82 5.38 22.28
N ILE A 18 31.40 5.66 23.45
CA ILE A 18 30.85 5.19 24.75
C ILE A 18 29.54 5.93 25.08
N GLY A 19 29.40 7.20 24.70
CA GLY A 19 28.15 7.96 24.78
C GLY A 19 27.03 7.39 23.88
N LYS A 20 27.37 6.99 22.64
CA LYS A 20 26.44 6.38 21.68
C LYS A 20 26.06 4.93 22.06
N VAL A 21 26.91 4.19 22.76
CA VAL A 21 26.57 2.85 23.29
C VAL A 21 25.63 2.93 24.50
N LYS A 22 25.69 4.00 25.30
CA LYS A 22 24.75 4.23 26.41
C LYS A 22 23.35 4.63 25.93
N SER A 23 23.22 5.42 24.87
CA SER A 23 21.90 5.79 24.29
C SER A 23 21.16 4.62 23.64
N VAL A 24 21.88 3.64 23.08
CA VAL A 24 21.29 2.38 22.55
C VAL A 24 20.74 1.48 23.69
N LYS A 25 21.37 1.51 24.88
CA LYS A 25 20.84 0.79 26.05
C LYS A 25 19.56 1.43 26.62
N THR A 26 19.41 2.74 26.52
CA THR A 26 18.20 3.46 26.95
C THR A 26 16.99 3.19 26.04
N ILE A 27 17.22 2.96 24.74
CA ILE A 27 16.16 2.57 23.79
C ILE A 27 15.66 1.14 24.08
N LYS A 28 16.56 0.21 24.43
CA LYS A 28 16.17 -1.14 24.90
C LYS A 28 15.29 -1.12 26.16
N GLN A 29 15.45 -0.14 27.05
CA GLN A 29 14.64 -0.04 28.28
C GLN A 29 13.21 0.49 28.04
N LYS A 30 12.99 1.36 27.04
CA LYS A 30 11.63 1.76 26.65
C LYS A 30 10.89 0.69 25.84
N TYR A 31 11.62 -0.15 25.09
CA TYR A 31 11.04 -1.24 24.30
C TYR A 31 10.72 -2.50 25.15
N ASN A 32 11.53 -2.81 26.17
CA ASN A 32 11.34 -4.00 27.00
C ASN A 32 10.19 -3.90 28.04
N GLN A 33 9.61 -2.73 28.27
CA GLN A 33 8.44 -2.59 29.16
C GLN A 33 7.12 -3.09 28.53
N GLY A 34 7.10 -3.41 27.23
CA GLY A 34 5.93 -3.95 26.52
C GLY A 34 5.98 -5.46 26.22
N LYS A 35 7.05 -6.17 26.59
CA LYS A 35 7.29 -7.58 26.16
C LYS A 35 6.47 -8.65 26.89
N ASN A 36 5.62 -8.29 27.84
CA ASN A 36 4.78 -9.27 28.53
C ASN A 36 3.40 -9.34 27.88
N LYS A 37 3.22 -10.39 27.06
CA LYS A 37 2.01 -10.87 26.36
C LYS A 37 1.88 -10.47 24.89
N ILE A 38 2.74 -11.05 24.04
CA ILE A 38 2.48 -11.15 22.60
C ILE A 38 2.65 -12.63 22.21
N SER A 39 1.53 -13.29 21.88
CA SER A 39 1.55 -14.49 21.05
C SER A 39 0.13 -14.77 20.57
N ARG A 40 -0.02 -14.88 19.25
CA ARG A 40 -1.14 -15.40 18.44
C ARG A 40 -1.79 -14.35 17.54
N THR A 41 -1.18 -14.00 16.41
CA THR A 41 -1.95 -13.46 15.26
C THR A 41 -1.30 -13.61 13.87
N SER A 42 -0.08 -14.15 13.68
CA SER A 42 0.52 -14.22 12.32
C SER A 42 0.05 -15.40 11.43
N SER A 43 -0.91 -16.22 11.86
CA SER A 43 -1.31 -17.45 11.13
C SER A 43 -2.79 -17.53 10.69
N LYS A 44 -3.53 -16.41 10.62
CA LYS A 44 -4.97 -16.42 10.29
C LYS A 44 -5.44 -15.41 9.24
N ILE A 45 -4.58 -15.08 8.27
CA ILE A 45 -5.10 -14.55 7.00
C ILE A 45 -5.32 -15.76 6.09
N ARG A 46 -6.47 -16.43 6.25
CA ARG A 46 -6.91 -17.45 5.28
C ARG A 46 -8.13 -16.95 4.53
N GLU A 47 -7.97 -16.94 3.21
CA GLU A 47 -8.99 -17.27 2.19
C GLU A 47 -10.44 -17.19 2.67
N SER A 48 -10.99 -15.99 2.65
CA SER A 48 -12.43 -15.80 2.42
C SER A 48 -12.71 -15.72 0.92
N VAL A 49 -12.29 -16.74 0.17
CA VAL A 49 -12.88 -17.10 -1.13
C VAL A 49 -12.83 -18.63 -1.24
N ASN A 50 -13.97 -19.26 -0.94
CA ASN A 50 -14.39 -20.63 -1.21
C ASN A 50 -13.94 -21.82 -0.31
N LYS A 51 -15.00 -22.51 0.18
CA LYS A 51 -15.14 -23.91 0.63
C LYS A 51 -14.78 -24.25 2.08
N SER A 52 -15.85 -24.26 2.88
CA SER A 52 -16.01 -25.06 4.09
C SER A 52 -15.91 -26.56 3.79
N ILE A 53 -15.49 -27.33 4.82
CA ILE A 53 -15.33 -28.80 4.88
C ILE A 53 -13.91 -29.29 4.52
N HIS A 54 -12.92 -29.14 5.42
CA HIS A 54 -11.84 -30.14 5.71
C HIS A 54 -10.92 -29.74 6.90
N ARG A 55 -11.49 -29.11 7.94
CA ARG A 55 -10.76 -28.34 8.96
C ARG A 55 -10.05 -29.12 10.09
N LYS A 56 -9.72 -30.41 9.94
CA LYS A 56 -9.04 -31.18 11.03
C LYS A 56 -7.76 -31.90 10.62
N THR A 57 -7.47 -32.04 9.33
CA THR A 57 -6.24 -32.64 8.80
C THR A 57 -5.20 -31.60 8.37
N GLU A 58 -5.57 -30.33 8.22
CA GLU A 58 -4.70 -29.25 7.71
C GLU A 58 -3.78 -28.62 8.78
N GLU A 59 -4.21 -28.57 10.05
CA GLU A 59 -3.46 -27.87 11.12
C GLU A 59 -2.06 -28.47 11.40
N THR A 60 -1.82 -29.73 11.04
CA THR A 60 -0.52 -30.40 11.21
C THR A 60 0.38 -30.26 9.98
N ALA A 61 -0.19 -30.13 8.77
CA ALA A 61 0.55 -29.91 7.53
C ALA A 61 1.03 -28.45 7.41
N GLU A 62 0.27 -27.49 7.94
CA GLU A 62 0.58 -26.06 7.86
C GLU A 62 1.74 -25.64 8.75
N ARG A 63 1.90 -26.25 9.92
CA ARG A 63 3.07 -25.99 10.79
C ARG A 63 4.39 -26.42 10.15
N ILE A 64 4.36 -27.42 9.28
CA ILE A 64 5.53 -27.88 8.52
C ILE A 64 5.81 -26.94 7.34
N ASN A 65 4.76 -26.46 6.67
CA ASN A 65 4.87 -25.43 5.62
C ASN A 65 5.40 -24.10 6.17
N ASP A 66 4.93 -23.63 7.33
CA ASP A 66 5.37 -22.34 7.90
C ASP A 66 6.87 -22.29 8.22
N VAL A 67 7.49 -23.41 8.60
CA VAL A 67 8.95 -23.49 8.84
C VAL A 67 9.73 -23.55 7.52
N LEU A 68 9.25 -24.31 6.53
CA LEU A 68 9.86 -24.39 5.20
C LEU A 68 9.77 -23.05 4.45
N ASN A 69 8.77 -22.24 4.75
CA ASN A 69 8.46 -21.02 4.00
C ASN A 69 8.94 -19.70 4.65
N LYS A 70 9.61 -19.75 5.80
CA LYS A 70 10.26 -18.55 6.41
C LYS A 70 11.32 -17.95 5.49
N ASN A 71 12.06 -18.81 4.80
CA ASN A 71 13.07 -18.40 3.84
C ASN A 71 12.45 -17.64 2.68
N SER A 72 11.25 -18.04 2.22
CA SER A 72 10.52 -17.34 1.16
C SER A 72 10.03 -15.97 1.60
N LYS A 73 9.50 -15.84 2.83
CA LYS A 73 9.09 -14.54 3.41
C LYS A 73 10.27 -13.58 3.50
N LEU A 74 11.40 -14.04 4.06
CA LEU A 74 12.62 -13.26 4.17
C LEU A 74 13.14 -12.85 2.79
N HIS A 75 13.23 -13.80 1.86
CA HIS A 75 13.72 -13.55 0.51
C HIS A 75 12.88 -12.50 -0.24
N ASN A 76 11.55 -12.58 -0.10
CA ASN A 76 10.65 -11.60 -0.71
C ASN A 76 10.83 -10.21 -0.08
N LEU A 77 11.11 -10.14 1.23
CA LEU A 77 11.37 -8.88 1.92
C LEU A 77 12.73 -8.27 1.50
N GLU A 78 13.76 -9.10 1.37
CA GLU A 78 15.05 -8.70 0.79
C GLU A 78 14.87 -8.11 -0.61
N LYS A 79 14.12 -8.80 -1.47
CA LYS A 79 13.82 -8.34 -2.83
C LYS A 79 13.06 -7.01 -2.84
N LEU A 80 12.06 -6.86 -1.99
CA LEU A 80 11.30 -5.61 -1.85
C LEU A 80 12.19 -4.41 -1.48
N LEU A 81 13.26 -4.66 -0.73
CA LEU A 81 14.21 -3.63 -0.27
C LEU A 81 15.49 -3.56 -1.11
N TYR A 82 15.55 -4.27 -2.25
CA TYR A 82 16.72 -4.35 -3.12
C TYR A 82 18.00 -4.81 -2.39
N LEU A 83 17.84 -5.79 -1.50
CA LEU A 83 18.93 -6.39 -0.74
C LEU A 83 19.34 -7.72 -1.36
N ASP A 84 20.64 -8.01 -1.30
CA ASP A 84 21.21 -9.28 -1.73
C ASP A 84 22.19 -9.81 -0.68
N LYS A 85 22.70 -11.02 -0.92
CA LYS A 85 23.66 -11.67 -0.01
C LYS A 85 24.99 -10.91 0.11
N SER A 86 25.40 -10.15 -0.89
CA SER A 86 26.63 -9.35 -0.85
C SER A 86 26.51 -8.17 0.12
N HIS A 87 25.29 -7.69 0.34
CA HIS A 87 25.00 -6.65 1.33
C HIS A 87 24.97 -7.17 2.77
N LEU A 88 24.92 -8.49 3.00
CA LEU A 88 24.78 -9.07 4.34
C LEU A 88 26.06 -8.89 5.18
N VAL A 89 25.92 -8.22 6.32
CA VAL A 89 27.02 -8.01 7.27
C VAL A 89 27.00 -9.04 8.40
N LYS A 90 25.80 -9.30 8.94
CA LYS A 90 25.61 -10.23 10.07
C LYS A 90 24.19 -10.77 10.05
N SER A 91 24.02 -12.04 10.41
CA SER A 91 22.72 -12.66 10.63
C SER A 91 22.76 -13.49 11.91
N ASP A 92 21.81 -13.27 12.80
CA ASP A 92 21.50 -14.15 13.93
C ASP A 92 19.99 -14.37 14.05
N LYS A 93 19.56 -15.11 15.07
CA LYS A 93 18.14 -15.51 15.22
C LYS A 93 17.19 -14.32 15.42
N GLU A 94 17.68 -13.25 16.05
CA GLU A 94 16.86 -12.09 16.40
C GLU A 94 17.01 -10.97 15.37
N THR A 95 18.17 -10.87 14.72
CA THR A 95 18.51 -9.70 13.90
C THR A 95 19.30 -10.08 12.64
N ILE A 96 19.00 -9.39 11.53
CA ILE A 96 19.75 -9.49 10.28
C ILE A 96 20.17 -8.08 9.83
N PHE A 97 21.46 -7.91 9.55
CA PHE A 97 22.07 -6.62 9.22
C PHE A 97 22.58 -6.63 7.78
N TYR A 98 22.09 -5.67 7.00
CA TYR A 98 22.56 -5.40 5.64
C TYR A 98 23.15 -4.00 5.53
N LYS A 99 24.17 -3.87 4.68
CA LYS A 99 24.80 -2.61 4.32
C LYS A 99 24.90 -2.50 2.79
N PRO A 100 23.81 -2.16 2.09
CA PRO A 100 23.80 -2.08 0.63
C PRO A 100 24.71 -0.98 0.08
N THR A 101 24.91 0.11 0.84
CA THR A 101 25.85 1.17 0.46
C THR A 101 26.60 1.67 1.72
N PRO A 102 27.70 2.43 1.57
CA PRO A 102 28.41 3.00 2.73
C PRO A 102 27.52 3.86 3.65
N LYS A 103 26.46 4.47 3.10
CA LYS A 103 25.57 5.42 3.79
C LYS A 103 24.23 4.82 4.21
N LYS A 104 23.92 3.59 3.79
CA LYS A 104 22.63 2.93 4.04
C LYS A 104 22.82 1.64 4.82
N ILE A 105 22.12 1.50 5.94
CA ILE A 105 22.07 0.29 6.76
C ILE A 105 20.62 -0.12 6.88
N VAL A 106 20.35 -1.41 6.68
CA VAL A 106 19.03 -2.01 6.87
C VAL A 106 19.14 -3.11 7.92
N ILE A 107 18.28 -3.05 8.94
CA ILE A 107 18.25 -4.02 10.04
C ILE A 107 16.86 -4.64 10.07
N PHE A 108 16.81 -5.96 9.99
CA PHE A 108 15.61 -6.75 10.22
C PHE A 108 15.61 -7.25 11.65
N GLU A 109 14.50 -7.11 12.36
CA GLU A 109 14.31 -7.72 13.67
C GLU A 109 13.17 -8.75 13.60
N SER A 110 13.44 -9.93 14.14
CA SER A 110 12.54 -11.07 14.12
C SER A 110 11.82 -11.25 15.45
N ASN A 111 10.57 -11.69 15.37
CA ASN A 111 9.79 -12.10 16.53
C ASN A 111 10.29 -13.42 17.12
N THR A 112 9.67 -13.86 18.21
CA THR A 112 10.03 -15.14 18.89
C THR A 112 9.88 -16.39 18.00
N GLN A 113 9.11 -16.29 16.92
CA GLN A 113 8.90 -17.34 15.93
C GLN A 113 9.95 -17.29 14.81
N GLY A 114 10.83 -16.29 14.79
CA GLY A 114 11.86 -16.07 13.77
C GLY A 114 11.33 -15.45 12.47
N GLU A 115 10.14 -14.83 12.49
CA GLU A 115 9.62 -14.05 11.37
C GLU A 115 10.00 -12.58 11.56
N VAL A 116 10.51 -11.93 10.51
CA VAL A 116 10.87 -10.50 10.56
C VAL A 116 9.62 -9.65 10.78
N GLU A 117 9.53 -8.95 11.92
CA GLU A 117 8.38 -8.11 12.29
C GLU A 117 8.66 -6.61 12.17
N SER A 118 9.93 -6.21 12.15
CA SER A 118 10.34 -4.83 11.99
C SER A 118 11.50 -4.68 11.01
N VAL A 119 11.56 -3.51 10.37
CA VAL A 119 12.71 -3.08 9.55
C VAL A 119 13.12 -1.69 10.01
N SER A 120 14.39 -1.52 10.33
CA SER A 120 15.01 -0.22 10.55
C SER A 120 15.87 0.12 9.35
N ILE A 121 15.63 1.29 8.72
CA ILE A 121 16.47 1.81 7.63
C ILE A 121 17.16 3.07 8.13
N LYS A 122 18.49 3.03 8.20
CA LYS A 122 19.30 4.21 8.45
C LYS A 122 19.92 4.66 7.13
N GLU A 123 19.69 5.92 6.77
CA GLU A 123 20.31 6.55 5.59
C GLU A 123 20.84 7.93 5.99
N ASP A 124 22.14 8.13 5.82
CA ASP A 124 22.88 9.28 6.35
C ASP A 124 22.58 9.52 7.86
N SER A 125 21.87 10.60 8.19
CA SER A 125 21.48 10.98 9.56
C SER A 125 20.04 10.60 9.93
N LYS A 126 19.26 10.04 9.00
CA LYS A 126 17.85 9.68 9.20
C LYS A 126 17.73 8.21 9.57
N ILE A 127 16.85 7.90 10.53
CA ILE A 127 16.47 6.52 10.88
C ILE A 127 14.96 6.43 10.74
N ASP A 128 14.51 5.57 9.84
CA ASP A 128 13.11 5.23 9.65
C ASP A 128 12.84 3.83 10.20
N LEU A 129 11.75 3.70 10.96
CA LEU A 129 11.30 2.45 11.57
C LEU A 129 10.00 2.01 10.93
N TYR A 130 9.95 0.75 10.53
CA TYR A 130 8.82 0.14 9.86
C TYR A 130 8.39 -1.14 10.55
N VAL A 131 7.10 -1.42 10.50
CA VAL A 131 6.49 -2.70 10.85
C VAL A 131 6.29 -3.50 9.56
N VAL A 132 6.63 -4.78 9.60
CA VAL A 132 6.41 -5.72 8.51
C VAL A 132 5.21 -6.59 8.81
N LYS A 133 4.30 -6.69 7.84
CA LYS A 133 3.19 -7.63 7.85
C LYS A 133 3.28 -8.52 6.62
N TYR A 134 2.65 -9.69 6.68
CA TYR A 134 2.65 -10.64 5.58
C TYR A 134 1.23 -11.06 5.25
N THR A 135 0.93 -11.16 3.96
CA THR A 135 -0.16 -11.98 3.44
C THR A 135 0.47 -13.15 2.71
N ASN A 136 0.28 -14.37 3.23
CA ASN A 136 1.02 -15.54 2.77
C ASN A 136 2.54 -15.27 2.81
N TYR A 137 3.20 -15.23 1.65
CA TYR A 137 4.64 -14.98 1.52
C TYR A 137 4.98 -13.56 1.07
N THR A 138 3.97 -12.72 0.83
CA THR A 138 4.16 -11.35 0.34
C THR A 138 4.31 -10.39 1.52
N PRO A 139 5.46 -9.71 1.67
CA PRO A 139 5.67 -8.71 2.72
C PRO A 139 5.05 -7.36 2.35
N PHE A 140 4.51 -6.69 3.36
CA PHE A 140 4.10 -5.30 3.32
C PHE A 140 4.80 -4.51 4.42
N ILE A 141 5.34 -3.35 4.08
CA ILE A 141 6.11 -2.49 4.99
C ILE A 141 5.30 -1.22 5.27
N TYR A 142 4.98 -0.98 6.53
CA TYR A 142 4.26 0.21 7.00
C TYR A 142 5.14 1.03 7.97
N PRO A 143 5.03 2.37 8.00
CA PRO A 143 5.60 3.15 9.08
C PRO A 143 5.24 2.59 10.45
N SER A 144 6.14 2.66 11.42
CA SER A 144 5.94 2.05 12.74
C SER A 144 4.64 2.52 13.41
N PHE A 145 3.84 1.57 13.91
CA PHE A 145 2.62 1.82 14.67
C PHE A 145 2.36 0.72 15.72
N SER A 146 1.50 0.99 16.70
CA SER A 146 1.17 0.04 17.77
C SER A 146 -0.07 -0.80 17.41
N ASP A 147 0.13 -1.92 16.73
CA ASP A 147 -0.94 -2.85 16.35
C ASP A 147 -1.65 -3.50 17.56
N ASN A 148 -0.93 -3.76 18.65
CA ASN A 148 -1.47 -4.38 19.87
C ASN A 148 -2.59 -3.57 20.55
N LYS A 149 -2.75 -2.29 20.18
CA LYS A 149 -3.79 -1.41 20.72
C LYS A 149 -5.03 -1.34 19.83
N ILE A 150 -5.00 -1.98 18.66
CA ILE A 150 -6.07 -1.91 17.67
C ILE A 150 -7.02 -3.09 17.92
N PRO A 151 -8.30 -2.84 18.20
CA PRO A 151 -9.27 -3.90 18.35
C PRO A 151 -9.49 -4.68 17.06
N GLY A 152 -9.68 -5.98 17.19
CA GLY A 152 -10.04 -6.86 16.09
C GLY A 152 -8.85 -7.59 15.46
N GLU A 153 -9.18 -8.40 14.46
CA GLU A 153 -8.22 -9.22 13.71
C GLU A 153 -7.89 -8.57 12.37
N PRO A 154 -6.66 -8.74 11.83
CA PRO A 154 -6.32 -8.31 10.49
C PRO A 154 -7.32 -8.86 9.46
N TYR A 155 -7.95 -7.98 8.71
CA TYR A 155 -9.03 -8.29 7.77
C TYR A 155 -8.60 -8.09 6.32
N TYR A 156 -7.90 -6.99 6.03
CA TYR A 156 -7.43 -6.63 4.70
C TYR A 156 -6.06 -5.94 4.82
N MET A 157 -5.18 -6.11 3.83
CA MET A 157 -3.95 -5.34 3.74
C MET A 157 -3.45 -5.23 2.30
N ASP A 158 -2.83 -4.09 1.98
CA ASP A 158 -2.06 -3.86 0.75
C ASP A 158 -0.89 -2.91 1.02
N GLU A 159 -0.20 -2.45 -0.03
CA GLU A 159 0.97 -1.58 0.09
C GLU A 159 0.70 -0.27 0.85
N ASN A 160 -0.53 0.21 0.92
CA ASN A 160 -0.88 1.53 1.46
C ASN A 160 -1.61 1.46 2.80
N GLU A 161 -2.28 0.35 3.11
CA GLU A 161 -3.11 0.24 4.30
C GLU A 161 -3.24 -1.20 4.84
N ILE A 162 -3.60 -1.28 6.12
CA ILE A 162 -3.94 -2.51 6.84
C ILE A 162 -5.17 -2.25 7.70
N TRP A 163 -6.14 -3.16 7.63
CA TRP A 163 -7.45 -3.03 8.25
C TRP A 163 -7.65 -4.11 9.30
N TYR A 164 -8.28 -3.73 10.40
CA TYR A 164 -8.61 -4.62 11.52
C TYR A 164 -10.13 -4.61 11.73
N LYS A 165 -10.75 -5.80 11.73
CA LYS A 165 -12.20 -5.95 11.90
C LYS A 165 -12.52 -6.48 13.30
N SER A 166 -13.41 -5.79 14.00
CA SER A 166 -13.92 -6.16 15.32
C SER A 166 -15.43 -5.98 15.32
N ASP A 167 -16.21 -7.05 15.52
CA ASP A 167 -17.68 -7.03 15.48
C ASP A 167 -18.23 -6.19 14.29
N ASN A 168 -18.80 -5.02 14.58
CA ASN A 168 -19.35 -4.08 13.60
C ASN A 168 -18.42 -2.90 13.25
N THR A 169 -17.14 -2.98 13.58
CA THR A 169 -16.20 -1.87 13.40
C THR A 169 -15.00 -2.33 12.59
N LEU A 170 -14.57 -1.44 11.69
CA LEU A 170 -13.38 -1.60 10.89
C LEU A 170 -12.41 -0.45 11.22
N THR A 171 -11.25 -0.80 11.77
CA THR A 171 -10.15 0.16 11.98
C THR A 171 -9.21 0.10 10.79
N ILE A 172 -9.13 1.19 10.04
CA ILE A 172 -8.34 1.33 8.82
C ILE A 172 -7.08 2.10 9.16
N CYS A 173 -5.93 1.45 9.06
CA CYS A 173 -4.62 2.04 9.28
C CYS A 173 -3.99 2.28 7.92
N TYR A 174 -3.65 3.51 7.58
CA TYR A 174 -3.13 3.85 6.27
C TYR A 174 -1.90 4.75 6.36
N LYS A 175 -1.04 4.65 5.35
CA LYS A 175 0.16 5.48 5.23
C LYS A 175 -0.24 6.94 5.04
N ASN A 176 0.32 7.81 5.87
CA ASN A 176 0.25 9.25 5.70
C ASN A 176 1.68 9.79 5.79
N ASN A 177 2.34 9.92 4.63
CA ASN A 177 3.77 10.21 4.53
C ASN A 177 4.60 9.15 5.30
N ASN A 178 5.38 9.59 6.30
CA ASN A 178 6.26 8.73 7.11
C ASN A 178 5.59 8.23 8.40
N THR A 179 4.27 8.37 8.54
CA THR A 179 3.51 7.90 9.72
C THR A 179 2.29 7.08 9.30
N MET A 180 1.66 6.44 10.28
CA MET A 180 0.35 5.80 10.11
C MET A 180 -0.75 6.71 10.65
N ALA A 181 -1.81 6.88 9.87
CA ALA A 181 -3.06 7.47 10.30
C ALA A 181 -4.13 6.39 10.43
N PHE A 182 -5.17 6.69 11.19
CA PHE A 182 -6.24 5.74 11.51
C PHE A 182 -7.59 6.35 11.20
N ASN A 183 -8.49 5.55 10.65
CA ASN A 183 -9.91 5.87 10.57
C ASN A 183 -10.72 4.71 11.13
N ILE A 184 -11.80 5.01 11.83
CA ILE A 184 -12.72 4.00 12.35
C ILE A 184 -14.01 4.11 11.55
N VAL A 185 -14.43 3.00 10.99
CA VAL A 185 -15.65 2.91 10.20
C VAL A 185 -16.61 1.94 10.89
N ASN A 186 -17.82 2.40 11.16
CA ASN A 186 -18.86 1.56 11.71
C ASN A 186 -19.64 0.90 10.57
N LEU A 187 -19.58 -0.43 10.50
CA LEU A 187 -20.23 -1.20 9.46
C LEU A 187 -21.75 -1.15 9.56
N SER A 188 -22.32 -0.84 10.73
CA SER A 188 -23.77 -0.64 10.87
C SER A 188 -24.28 0.57 10.09
N ASP A 189 -23.41 1.50 9.71
CA ASP A 189 -23.79 2.68 8.94
C ASP A 189 -24.09 2.34 7.47
N PHE A 190 -23.76 1.11 7.03
CA PHE A 190 -23.98 0.62 5.68
C PHE A 190 -24.94 -0.59 5.72
N GLU A 191 -26.24 -0.30 5.65
CA GLU A 191 -27.25 -1.36 5.56
C GLU A 191 -27.05 -2.20 4.28
N ASN A 192 -27.16 -3.53 4.41
CA ASN A 192 -27.12 -4.49 3.30
C ASN A 192 -25.79 -4.58 2.50
N LEU A 193 -24.67 -4.10 3.05
CA LEU A 193 -23.36 -4.28 2.42
C LEU A 193 -22.93 -5.74 2.47
N ALA A 194 -22.86 -6.40 1.31
CA ALA A 194 -22.39 -7.78 1.19
C ALA A 194 -20.90 -7.89 1.56
N GLU A 195 -20.51 -8.95 2.25
CA GLU A 195 -19.16 -9.14 2.80
C GLU A 195 -18.08 -9.07 1.72
N GLU A 196 -18.35 -9.64 0.54
CA GLU A 196 -17.46 -9.62 -0.63
C GLU A 196 -17.18 -8.21 -1.18
N ASN A 197 -18.07 -7.25 -0.92
CA ASN A 197 -17.97 -5.89 -1.44
C ASN A 197 -17.42 -4.88 -0.41
N ILE A 198 -17.22 -5.29 0.85
CA ILE A 198 -16.78 -4.40 1.94
C ILE A 198 -15.50 -3.66 1.55
N VAL A 199 -14.47 -4.37 1.09
CA VAL A 199 -13.17 -3.75 0.78
C VAL A 199 -13.31 -2.68 -0.30
N THR A 200 -13.97 -3.02 -1.41
CA THR A 200 -14.14 -2.10 -2.54
C THR A 200 -14.98 -0.88 -2.15
N PHE A 201 -16.09 -1.09 -1.46
CA PHE A 201 -16.97 -0.02 -1.00
C PHE A 201 -16.25 0.92 -0.03
N ILE A 202 -15.63 0.36 1.01
CA ILE A 202 -14.96 1.14 2.06
C ILE A 202 -13.76 1.91 1.52
N LYS A 203 -13.04 1.38 0.52
CA LYS A 203 -11.98 2.12 -0.17
C LYS A 203 -12.52 3.39 -0.85
N ARG A 204 -13.62 3.27 -1.60
CA ARG A 204 -14.26 4.41 -2.26
C ARG A 204 -14.79 5.42 -1.23
N TYR A 205 -15.50 4.93 -0.22
CA TYR A 205 -16.01 5.74 0.89
C TYR A 205 -14.89 6.55 1.56
N ASN A 206 -13.81 5.90 1.99
CA ASN A 206 -12.70 6.60 2.62
C ASN A 206 -12.01 7.59 1.68
N PHE A 207 -11.84 7.24 0.40
CA PHE A 207 -11.21 8.13 -0.56
C PHE A 207 -12.04 9.43 -0.72
N ILE A 208 -13.36 9.32 -0.79
CA ILE A 208 -14.30 10.45 -0.85
C ILE A 208 -14.19 11.28 0.42
N HIS A 209 -14.42 10.68 1.59
CA HIS A 209 -14.54 11.40 2.86
C HIS A 209 -13.24 12.00 3.37
N ARG A 210 -12.08 11.61 2.83
CA ARG A 210 -10.79 12.28 3.09
C ARG A 210 -10.60 13.59 2.32
N SER A 211 -11.44 13.87 1.32
CA SER A 211 -11.34 15.05 0.48
C SER A 211 -12.65 15.84 0.57
N PHE A 212 -12.61 16.99 1.25
CA PHE A 212 -13.78 17.88 1.39
C PHE A 212 -14.46 18.17 0.05
N ARG A 213 -13.65 18.36 -1.01
CA ARG A 213 -14.12 18.58 -2.37
C ARG A 213 -14.90 17.38 -2.92
N LEU A 214 -14.39 16.16 -2.74
CA LEU A 214 -15.05 14.96 -3.23
C LEU A 214 -16.31 14.65 -2.41
N THR A 215 -16.26 14.82 -1.08
CA THR A 215 -17.44 14.70 -0.22
C THR A 215 -18.55 15.62 -0.68
N LYS A 216 -18.24 16.92 -0.81
CA LYS A 216 -19.20 17.93 -1.28
C LYS A 216 -19.77 17.56 -2.64
N PHE A 217 -18.92 17.16 -3.59
CA PHE A 217 -19.36 16.78 -4.93
C PHE A 217 -20.29 15.56 -4.94
N VAL A 218 -19.96 14.51 -4.19
CA VAL A 218 -20.77 13.28 -4.10
C VAL A 218 -22.12 13.55 -3.45
N GLU A 219 -22.15 14.35 -2.38
CA GLU A 219 -23.38 14.74 -1.67
C GLU A 219 -24.28 15.62 -2.54
N GLU A 220 -23.73 16.68 -3.16
CA GLU A 220 -24.49 17.61 -4.02
C GLU A 220 -25.08 16.94 -5.27
N ASN A 221 -24.42 15.91 -5.79
CA ASN A 221 -24.88 15.17 -6.97
C ASN A 221 -25.61 13.87 -6.62
N THR A 222 -25.84 13.60 -5.33
CA THR A 222 -26.53 12.39 -4.84
C THR A 222 -25.98 11.09 -5.44
N ILE A 223 -24.65 11.00 -5.57
CA ILE A 223 -23.98 9.86 -6.20
C ILE A 223 -23.95 8.69 -5.21
N ASP A 224 -24.47 7.53 -5.63
CA ASP A 224 -24.29 6.29 -4.87
C ASP A 224 -22.85 5.79 -5.03
N ILE A 225 -22.18 5.49 -3.91
CA ILE A 225 -20.81 4.96 -3.86
C ILE A 225 -20.70 3.63 -4.62
N ASN A 226 -21.79 2.86 -4.71
CA ASN A 226 -21.83 1.60 -5.45
C ASN A 226 -21.74 1.82 -6.97
N GLU A 227 -22.23 2.95 -7.48
CA GLU A 227 -22.17 3.31 -8.90
C GLU A 227 -20.78 3.78 -9.34
N ILE A 228 -19.90 4.14 -8.38
CA ILE A 228 -18.55 4.59 -8.67
C ILE A 228 -17.69 3.40 -9.09
N ILE A 229 -17.27 3.33 -10.36
CA ILE A 229 -16.29 2.35 -10.82
C ILE A 229 -14.90 2.72 -10.34
N ARG A 230 -14.53 3.98 -10.58
CA ARG A 230 -13.20 4.51 -10.26
C ARG A 230 -13.32 5.96 -9.82
N ILE A 231 -12.58 6.31 -8.78
CA ILE A 231 -12.48 7.66 -8.26
C ILE A 231 -11.02 8.02 -8.05
N THR A 232 -10.65 9.20 -8.53
CA THR A 232 -9.35 9.82 -8.33
C THR A 232 -9.54 11.29 -7.98
N ASN A 233 -8.45 12.01 -7.70
CA ASN A 233 -8.53 13.46 -7.56
C ASN A 233 -8.79 14.19 -8.89
N LYS A 234 -8.53 13.53 -10.03
CA LYS A 234 -8.63 14.10 -11.37
C LYS A 234 -9.99 13.82 -12.02
N TYR A 235 -10.59 12.68 -11.73
CA TYR A 235 -11.85 12.28 -12.36
C TYR A 235 -12.60 11.21 -11.56
N ILE A 236 -13.88 11.04 -11.90
CA ILE A 236 -14.79 10.03 -11.36
C ILE A 236 -15.47 9.33 -12.54
N ILE A 237 -15.45 8.00 -12.55
CA ILE A 237 -16.20 7.17 -13.51
C ILE A 237 -17.34 6.52 -12.75
N LEU A 238 -18.57 6.81 -13.17
CA LEU A 238 -19.79 6.16 -12.70
C LEU A 238 -20.33 5.22 -13.77
N GLN A 239 -20.99 4.15 -13.33
CA GLN A 239 -21.85 3.33 -14.17
C GLN A 239 -23.29 3.45 -13.69
N ASP A 240 -24.16 3.89 -14.60
CA ASP A 240 -25.60 3.94 -14.37
C ASP A 240 -26.22 2.54 -14.55
N LYS A 241 -27.45 2.38 -14.08
CA LYS A 241 -28.26 1.15 -14.15
C LYS A 241 -28.46 0.66 -15.59
N ASP A 242 -28.45 1.57 -16.57
CA ASP A 242 -28.54 1.25 -17.99
C ASP A 242 -27.20 0.85 -18.63
N ALA A 243 -26.17 0.58 -17.81
CA ALA A 243 -24.79 0.25 -18.22
C ALA A 243 -24.09 1.34 -19.05
N ASN A 244 -24.65 2.54 -19.09
CA ASN A 244 -23.98 3.74 -19.59
C ASN A 244 -23.02 4.30 -18.52
N TYR A 245 -22.05 5.08 -18.97
CA TYR A 245 -21.03 5.64 -18.09
C TYR A 245 -21.11 7.16 -18.05
N ALA A 246 -21.09 7.72 -16.85
CA ALA A 246 -20.88 9.14 -16.64
C ALA A 246 -19.47 9.38 -16.12
N ILE A 247 -18.71 10.23 -16.81
CA ILE A 247 -17.36 10.60 -16.41
C ILE A 247 -17.35 12.07 -16.01
N TYR A 248 -16.89 12.33 -14.80
CA TYR A 248 -16.66 13.68 -14.29
C TYR A 248 -15.17 13.95 -14.28
N LEU A 249 -14.74 14.97 -15.00
CA LEU A 249 -13.35 15.43 -15.08
C LEU A 249 -13.21 16.70 -14.24
N TYR A 250 -12.25 16.74 -13.33
CA TYR A 250 -12.02 17.91 -12.51
C TYR A 250 -11.27 19.00 -13.28
N ASP A 251 -11.83 20.20 -13.25
CA ASP A 251 -11.20 21.41 -13.76
C ASP A 251 -10.63 22.22 -12.58
N HIS A 252 -9.29 22.21 -12.48
CA HIS A 252 -8.56 22.94 -11.45
C HIS A 252 -8.69 24.47 -11.58
N ILE A 253 -9.02 24.98 -12.76
CA ILE A 253 -9.15 26.42 -13.01
C ILE A 253 -10.53 26.90 -12.53
N GLN A 254 -11.57 26.12 -12.83
CA GLN A 254 -12.95 26.45 -12.46
C GLN A 254 -13.37 25.92 -11.08
N ASP A 255 -12.53 25.10 -10.45
CA ASP A 255 -12.82 24.35 -9.22
C ASP A 255 -14.16 23.58 -9.30
N ASN A 256 -14.41 22.95 -10.45
CA ASN A 256 -15.64 22.21 -10.72
C ASN A 256 -15.37 20.92 -11.50
N PHE A 257 -16.42 20.12 -11.72
CA PHE A 257 -16.34 18.94 -12.55
C PHE A 257 -17.09 19.15 -13.88
N SER A 258 -16.39 18.92 -14.99
CA SER A 258 -16.98 18.79 -16.31
C SER A 258 -17.51 17.37 -16.50
N LYS A 259 -18.74 17.21 -17.00
CA LYS A 259 -19.38 15.91 -17.19
C LYS A 259 -19.40 15.51 -18.67
N MET A 260 -19.12 14.24 -18.94
CA MET A 260 -19.32 13.60 -20.24
C MET A 260 -19.96 12.22 -20.06
N PHE A 261 -20.59 11.72 -21.13
CA PHE A 261 -21.25 10.42 -21.14
C PHE A 261 -20.63 9.52 -22.19
N LEU A 262 -20.46 8.23 -21.85
CA LEU A 262 -20.03 7.20 -22.78
C LEU A 262 -21.02 6.03 -22.76
N SER A 263 -21.25 5.46 -23.93
CA SER A 263 -22.03 4.22 -24.06
C SER A 263 -21.27 2.98 -23.61
N LYS A 264 -19.92 3.04 -23.69
CA LYS A 264 -19.01 2.00 -23.21
C LYS A 264 -17.68 2.61 -22.79
N LEU A 265 -16.97 1.97 -21.86
CA LEU A 265 -15.60 2.35 -21.56
C LEU A 265 -14.62 1.85 -22.65
N PRO A 266 -13.52 2.55 -22.92
CA PRO A 266 -12.43 2.04 -23.75
C PRO A 266 -11.85 0.75 -23.18
N THR A 267 -11.26 -0.07 -24.06
CA THR A 267 -10.63 -1.33 -23.67
C THR A 267 -9.19 -1.07 -23.22
N ILE A 268 -9.08 -0.40 -22.08
CA ILE A 268 -7.81 -0.07 -21.41
C ILE A 268 -7.89 -0.49 -19.95
N GLU A 269 -6.73 -0.69 -19.31
CA GLU A 269 -6.69 -0.96 -17.87
C GLU A 269 -7.24 0.21 -17.08
N LEU A 270 -7.89 -0.05 -15.94
CA LEU A 270 -8.44 1.01 -15.09
C LEU A 270 -7.36 2.04 -14.72
N SER A 271 -6.14 1.58 -14.42
CA SER A 271 -4.99 2.42 -14.09
C SER A 271 -4.57 3.36 -15.23
N SER A 272 -4.70 2.92 -16.48
CA SER A 272 -4.33 3.66 -17.70
C SER A 272 -5.30 4.80 -18.04
N PHE A 273 -6.48 4.85 -17.44
CA PHE A 273 -7.40 6.00 -17.62
C PHE A 273 -6.77 7.32 -17.17
N ASP A 274 -5.80 7.31 -16.25
CA ASP A 274 -5.10 8.51 -15.79
C ASP A 274 -4.39 9.28 -16.93
N THR A 275 -4.10 8.59 -18.04
CA THR A 275 -3.46 9.14 -19.24
C THR A 275 -4.45 9.88 -20.15
N ILE A 276 -5.69 9.41 -20.26
CA ILE A 276 -6.70 10.00 -21.17
C ILE A 276 -7.73 10.89 -20.45
N LEU A 277 -8.03 10.61 -19.18
CA LEU A 277 -8.99 11.36 -18.36
C LEU A 277 -8.31 12.49 -17.57
N THR A 278 -7.46 13.24 -18.27
CA THR A 278 -7.10 14.60 -17.85
C THR A 278 -7.98 15.59 -18.60
N LEU A 279 -8.27 16.75 -18.01
CA LEU A 279 -9.11 17.75 -18.65
C LEU A 279 -8.57 18.16 -20.03
N GLU A 280 -7.26 18.38 -20.13
CA GLU A 280 -6.59 18.75 -21.38
C GLU A 280 -6.71 17.66 -22.44
N MET A 281 -6.37 16.42 -22.09
CA MET A 281 -6.40 15.30 -23.03
C MET A 281 -7.82 14.99 -23.48
N SER A 282 -8.78 14.97 -22.55
CA SER A 282 -10.18 14.74 -22.87
C SER A 282 -10.75 15.84 -23.77
N LYS A 283 -10.43 17.12 -23.50
CA LYS A 283 -10.81 18.24 -24.40
C LYS A 283 -10.22 18.05 -25.79
N PHE A 284 -8.93 17.78 -25.90
CA PHE A 284 -8.27 17.53 -27.19
C PHE A 284 -8.95 16.39 -27.97
N ILE A 285 -9.22 15.27 -27.30
CA ILE A 285 -9.86 14.10 -27.92
C ILE A 285 -11.27 14.46 -28.43
N MET A 286 -12.07 15.16 -27.62
CA MET A 286 -13.42 15.58 -27.98
C MET A 286 -13.44 16.62 -29.11
N GLU A 287 -12.58 17.64 -29.04
CA GLU A 287 -12.48 18.70 -30.07
C GLU A 287 -12.08 18.14 -31.43
N ASN A 288 -11.20 17.13 -31.44
CA ASN A 288 -10.77 16.42 -32.66
C ASN A 288 -11.70 15.26 -33.06
N LYS A 289 -12.81 15.06 -32.35
CA LYS A 289 -13.83 14.02 -32.63
C LYS A 289 -13.26 12.60 -32.64
N TYR A 290 -12.28 12.33 -31.80
CA TYR A 290 -11.79 10.99 -31.56
C TYR A 290 -12.76 10.27 -30.60
N PRO A 291 -13.35 9.13 -30.99
CA PRO A 291 -14.28 8.40 -30.13
C PRO A 291 -13.52 7.73 -28.98
N ILE A 292 -13.67 8.26 -27.76
CA ILE A 292 -13.00 7.78 -26.54
C ILE A 292 -13.23 6.28 -26.34
N GLU A 293 -14.41 5.79 -26.69
CA GLU A 293 -14.79 4.39 -26.53
C GLU A 293 -14.02 3.41 -27.42
N GLN A 294 -13.28 3.90 -28.42
CA GLN A 294 -12.52 3.07 -29.38
C GLN A 294 -11.02 3.02 -29.08
N PHE A 295 -10.60 3.60 -27.96
CA PHE A 295 -9.22 3.47 -27.51
C PHE A 295 -8.97 2.08 -26.93
N GLU A 296 -7.79 1.55 -27.25
CA GLU A 296 -7.32 0.24 -26.80
C GLU A 296 -5.92 0.37 -26.21
N GLU A 297 -5.62 -0.43 -25.20
CA GLU A 297 -4.30 -0.51 -24.61
C GLU A 297 -3.48 -1.60 -25.29
N HIS A 298 -2.27 -1.26 -25.74
CA HIS A 298 -1.38 -2.18 -26.42
C HIS A 298 0.09 -1.81 -26.16
N ASN A 299 0.85 -2.76 -25.59
CA ASN A 299 2.30 -2.66 -25.34
C ASN A 299 2.74 -1.38 -24.59
N GLY A 300 2.01 -0.96 -23.56
CA GLY A 300 2.32 0.24 -22.78
C GLY A 300 1.89 1.56 -23.45
N PHE A 301 1.03 1.47 -24.46
CA PHE A 301 0.43 2.62 -25.13
C PHE A 301 -1.09 2.52 -25.14
N ILE A 302 -1.75 3.67 -25.15
CA ILE A 302 -3.17 3.82 -25.44
C ILE A 302 -3.29 4.30 -26.89
N GLU A 303 -3.95 3.51 -27.73
CA GLU A 303 -3.99 3.69 -29.17
C GLU A 303 -5.43 3.86 -29.65
N TYR A 304 -5.62 4.82 -30.55
CA TYR A 304 -6.81 4.87 -31.39
C TYR A 304 -6.43 4.45 -32.81
N ASN A 305 -7.02 3.34 -33.24
CA ASN A 305 -6.79 2.74 -34.54
C ASN A 305 -8.01 2.96 -35.43
N ARG A 306 -7.79 3.36 -36.69
CA ARG A 306 -8.83 3.45 -37.72
C ARG A 306 -8.56 2.45 -38.83
N VAL A 307 -9.62 1.92 -39.42
CA VAL A 307 -9.53 1.18 -40.67
C VAL A 307 -9.62 2.19 -41.81
N ILE A 308 -8.55 2.30 -42.60
CA ILE A 308 -8.48 3.10 -43.81
C ILE A 308 -8.24 2.11 -44.95
N ASP A 309 -9.19 2.02 -45.88
CA ASP A 309 -9.28 0.95 -46.87
C ASP A 309 -9.27 -0.44 -46.20
N ASN A 310 -8.23 -1.24 -46.47
CA ASN A 310 -8.03 -2.57 -45.89
C ASN A 310 -6.88 -2.60 -44.87
N ARG A 311 -6.47 -1.43 -44.33
CA ARG A 311 -5.35 -1.34 -43.38
C ARG A 311 -5.83 -0.73 -42.06
N ARG A 312 -5.42 -1.35 -40.96
CA ARG A 312 -5.55 -0.78 -39.62
C ARG A 312 -4.38 0.18 -39.39
N VAL A 313 -4.68 1.46 -39.19
CA VAL A 313 -3.70 2.52 -39.01
C VAL A 313 -3.89 3.15 -37.64
N CYS A 314 -2.81 3.24 -36.86
CA CYS A 314 -2.81 3.99 -35.62
C CYS A 314 -2.79 5.49 -35.95
N VAL A 315 -3.86 6.19 -35.61
CA VAL A 315 -4.02 7.63 -35.90
C VAL A 315 -3.72 8.49 -34.69
N PHE A 316 -3.68 7.89 -33.51
CA PHE A 316 -3.36 8.58 -32.28
C PHE A 316 -2.83 7.57 -31.25
N ARG A 317 -1.75 7.95 -30.56
CA ARG A 317 -1.04 7.09 -29.62
C ARG A 317 -0.54 7.90 -28.44
N LEU A 318 -0.80 7.41 -27.24
CA LEU A 318 -0.28 7.94 -25.99
C LEU A 318 0.55 6.89 -25.29
N LYS A 319 1.68 7.29 -24.72
CA LYS A 319 2.44 6.42 -23.83
C LYS A 319 1.82 6.48 -22.43
N ILE A 320 1.66 5.32 -21.80
CA ILE A 320 1.16 5.20 -20.42
C ILE A 320 2.21 5.69 -19.44
#